data_AF-A0A9W3KIP2-F1
#
_entry.id   AF-A0A9W3KIP2-F1
#
_cell.length_a   1.000
_cell.length_b   1.000
_cell.length_c   1.000
_cell.angle_alpha   90.00
_cell.angle_beta   90.00
_cell.angle_gamma   90.00
#
_symmetry.space_group_name_H-M   'P 1'
#
loop_
_entity.id
_entity.type
_entity.pdbx_description
1 polymer ?
#
loop_
_entity_poly.entity_id
_entity_poly.type
_entity_poly.pdbx_seq_one_letter_code
_entity_poly.pdbx_strand_id
1 'polypeptide(L)' 'MIVREGIEVTKVTLEGYELPIPEGLSEFLLRAGYWVYGGEVESSNDVEILSNYEREVVLKDGQLRTILTYKGNKKGR' A
#
# COMPACT_ATOMS: atom_id res chain seq x y z
N MET A 1 9.35 -19.39 0.59
CA MET A 1 9.77 -19.57 2.00
C MET A 1 9.48 -18.28 2.76
N ILE A 2 8.83 -18.32 3.93
CA ILE A 2 8.56 -17.10 4.72
C ILE A 2 9.85 -16.69 5.43
N VAL A 3 10.26 -15.43 5.25
CA VAL A 3 11.40 -14.82 5.93
C VAL A 3 10.89 -14.17 7.23
N ARG A 4 11.49 -14.54 8.36
CA ARG A 4 11.08 -14.08 9.70
C ARG A 4 12.14 -13.23 10.41
N GLU A 5 13.32 -13.10 9.84
CA GLU A 5 14.45 -12.37 10.43
C GLU A 5 15.33 -11.76 9.32
N GLY A 6 16.14 -10.75 9.67
CA GLY A 6 17.17 -10.20 8.78
C GLY A 6 16.68 -9.26 7.67
N ILE A 7 15.43 -8.79 7.74
CA ILE A 7 14.89 -7.75 6.85
C ILE A 7 14.55 -6.51 7.66
N GLU A 8 15.03 -5.36 7.19
CA GLU A 8 14.79 -4.05 7.78
C GLU A 8 14.06 -3.15 6.78
N VAL A 9 12.98 -2.52 7.24
CA VAL A 9 12.32 -1.45 6.50
C VAL A 9 13.17 -0.20 6.63
N THR A 10 13.70 0.30 5.51
CA THR A 10 14.55 1.49 5.46
C THR A 10 13.85 2.72 4.90
N LYS A 11 12.67 2.52 4.28
CA LYS A 11 11.86 3.60 3.72
C LYS A 11 10.40 3.17 3.62
N VAL A 12 9.50 4.06 4.01
CA VAL A 12 8.06 3.93 3.74
C VAL A 12 7.62 5.13 2.93
N THR A 13 7.00 4.87 1.78
CA THR A 13 6.42 5.91 0.94
C THR A 13 4.95 5.63 0.64
N LEU A 14 4.18 6.69 0.46
CA LEU A 14 2.83 6.62 -0.07
C LEU A 14 2.67 7.71 -1.12
N GLU A 15 2.62 7.33 -2.41
CA GLU A 15 2.42 8.22 -3.56
C GLU A 15 3.24 9.53 -3.47
N GLY A 16 4.55 9.39 -3.28
CA GLY A 16 5.51 10.51 -3.23
C GLY A 16 5.74 11.11 -1.84
N TYR A 17 4.92 10.80 -0.84
CA TYR A 17 5.15 11.21 0.55
C TYR A 17 6.02 10.19 1.28
N GLU A 18 7.12 10.65 1.87
CA GLU A 18 7.96 9.83 2.74
C GLU A 18 7.43 9.89 4.18
N LEU A 19 7.23 8.72 4.79
CA LEU A 19 6.70 8.60 6.14
C LEU A 19 7.82 8.20 7.10
N PRO A 20 7.80 8.71 8.35
CA PRO A 20 8.69 8.20 9.39
C PRO A 20 8.39 6.72 9.61
N ILE A 21 9.44 5.93 9.76
CA ILE A 21 9.33 4.49 9.99
C ILE A 21 8.96 4.31 11.46
N PRO A 22 7.77 3.74 11.78
CA PRO A 22 7.41 3.45 13.15
C PRO A 22 8.39 2.46 13.76
N GLU A 23 8.76 2.70 15.03
CA GLU A 23 9.55 1.74 15.79
C GLU A 23 8.83 0.39 15.82
N GLY A 24 9.57 -0.70 15.56
CA GLY A 24 9.02 -2.06 15.54
C GLY A 24 8.35 -2.48 14.24
N LEU A 25 8.30 -1.63 13.19
CA LEU A 25 7.63 -1.98 11.93
C LEU A 25 8.28 -3.19 11.24
N SER A 26 9.61 -3.24 11.20
CA SER A 26 10.36 -4.36 10.60
C SER A 26 10.03 -5.68 11.29
N GLU A 27 10.11 -5.70 12.62
CA GLU A 27 9.84 -6.84 13.49
C GLU A 27 8.38 -7.30 13.36
N PHE A 28 7.44 -6.35 13.29
CA PHE A 28 6.03 -6.64 13.09
C PHE A 28 5.79 -7.37 11.76
N LEU A 29 6.32 -6.84 10.65
CA LEU A 29 6.13 -7.44 9.31
C LEU A 29 6.79 -8.82 9.19
N LEU A 30 7.98 -8.97 9.77
CA LEU A 30 8.69 -10.24 9.88
C LEU A 30 7.87 -11.30 10.65
N ARG A 31 7.32 -10.93 11.80
CA ARG A 31 6.48 -11.82 12.63
C ARG A 31 5.17 -12.18 11.93
N ALA A 32 4.58 -11.24 11.23
CA ALA A 32 3.36 -11.45 10.45
C ALA A 32 3.60 -12.28 9.17
N GLY A 33 4.86 -12.51 8.80
CA GLY A 33 5.22 -13.36 7.67
C GLY A 33 4.95 -12.73 6.30
N TYR A 34 4.94 -11.39 6.22
CA TYR A 34 4.70 -10.65 4.98
C TYR A 34 5.84 -10.81 3.94
N TRP A 35 6.99 -11.32 4.35
CA TRP A 35 8.14 -11.49 3.47
C TRP A 35 8.22 -12.92 2.97
N VAL A 36 8.09 -13.12 1.65
CA VAL A 36 8.20 -14.43 1.01
C VAL A 36 9.34 -14.44 0.01
N TYR A 37 10.35 -15.27 0.24
CA TYR A 37 11.41 -15.51 -0.72
C TYR A 37 10.93 -16.48 -1.82
N GLY A 38 11.01 -16.04 -3.07
CA GLY A 38 10.67 -16.81 -4.27
C GLY A 38 9.18 -17.11 -4.45
N GLY A 39 8.29 -16.41 -3.73
CA GLY A 39 6.84 -16.50 -3.93
C GLY A 39 6.39 -15.63 -5.10
N GLU A 40 5.28 -16.02 -5.74
CA GLU A 40 4.57 -15.10 -6.62
C GLU A 40 4.10 -13.90 -5.80
N VAL A 41 4.29 -12.69 -6.33
CA VAL A 41 3.72 -11.48 -5.73
C VAL A 41 2.22 -11.66 -5.79
N GLU A 42 1.56 -11.84 -4.64
CA GLU A 42 0.10 -11.86 -4.62
C GLU A 42 -0.40 -10.50 -5.14
N SER A 43 -0.95 -10.51 -6.35
CA SER A 43 -1.69 -9.38 -6.86
C SER A 43 -2.95 -9.25 -6.02
N SER A 44 -3.15 -8.11 -5.36
CA SER A 44 -4.40 -7.85 -4.66
C SER A 44 -5.59 -7.98 -5.63
N ASN A 45 -6.62 -8.75 -5.24
CA ASN A 45 -7.89 -8.82 -5.96
C ASN A 45 -8.58 -7.45 -6.08
N ASP A 46 -8.16 -6.45 -5.29
CA ASP A 46 -8.69 -5.09 -5.35
C ASP A 46 -8.29 -4.37 -6.63
N VAL A 47 -7.26 -4.84 -7.37
CA VAL A 47 -6.75 -4.16 -8.57
C VAL A 47 -7.86 -3.98 -9.63
N GLU A 48 -8.72 -4.98 -9.82
CA GLU A 48 -9.82 -4.89 -10.79
C GLU A 48 -10.90 -3.89 -10.34
N ILE A 49 -11.26 -3.89 -9.06
CA ILE A 49 -12.27 -2.97 -8.50
C ILE A 49 -11.74 -1.53 -8.54
N LEU A 50 -10.49 -1.32 -8.11
CA LEU A 50 -9.84 -0.02 -8.02
C LEU A 50 -9.55 0.59 -9.40
N SER A 51 -9.48 -0.22 -10.46
CA SER A 51 -9.32 0.28 -11.83
C SER A 51 -10.41 1.28 -12.26
N ASN A 52 -11.62 1.13 -11.70
CA ASN A 52 -12.77 2.00 -11.94
C ASN A 52 -12.68 3.34 -11.20
N TYR A 53 -11.65 3.57 -10.40
CA TYR A 53 -11.45 4.78 -9.63
C TYR A 53 -10.21 5.53 -10.13
N GLU A 54 -10.28 6.84 -10.08
CA GLU A 54 -9.12 7.72 -10.09
C GLU A 54 -8.62 7.83 -8.64
N ARG A 55 -7.31 7.66 -8.45
CA ARG A 55 -6.68 7.67 -7.13
C ARG A 55 -5.83 8.92 -6.99
N GLU A 56 -6.04 9.65 -5.91
CA GLU A 56 -5.23 10.81 -5.53
C GLU A 56 -4.81 10.67 -4.07
N VAL A 57 -3.56 10.98 -3.75
CA VAL A 57 -3.10 11.04 -2.35
C VAL A 57 -2.82 12.49 -1.99
N VAL A 58 -3.52 12.96 -0.95
CA VAL A 58 -3.45 14.35 -0.48
C VAL A 58 -3.05 14.41 0.97
N LEU A 59 -2.16 15.35 1.31
CA LEU A 59 -1.85 15.73 2.69
C LEU A 59 -2.66 16.98 3.03
N LYS A 60 -3.73 16.83 3.83
CA LYS A 60 -4.60 17.94 4.25
C LYS A 60 -4.77 17.93 5.76
N ASP A 61 -4.60 19.09 6.39
CA ASP A 61 -4.73 19.26 7.84
C ASP A 61 -3.83 18.28 8.65
N GLY A 62 -2.63 18.00 8.13
CA GLY A 62 -1.67 17.06 8.74
C GLY A 62 -2.04 15.58 8.57
N GLN A 63 -3.10 15.25 7.82
CA GLN A 63 -3.54 13.88 7.58
C GLN A 63 -3.30 13.49 6.12
N LEU A 64 -2.57 12.40 5.92
CA LEU A 64 -2.37 11.81 4.60
C LEU A 64 -3.57 10.93 4.26
N ARG A 65 -4.23 11.20 3.14
CA ARG A 65 -5.47 10.53 2.73
C ARG A 65 -5.33 10.03 1.31
N THR A 66 -5.80 8.81 1.06
CA THR A 66 -6.06 8.32 -0.30
C THR A 66 -7.52 8.61 -0.63
N ILE A 67 -7.74 9.40 -1.68
CA ILE A 67 -9.06 9.68 -2.25
C ILE A 67 -9.24 8.78 -3.47
N LEU A 68 -10.36 8.08 -3.53
CA LEU A 68 -10.76 7.25 -4.67
C LEU A 68 -12.02 7.88 -5.27
N THR A 69 -11.87 8.48 -6.45
CA THR A 69 -12.98 9.08 -7.20
C THR A 69 -13.45 8.10 -8.25
N TYR A 70 -14.69 7.62 -8.15
CA TYR A 70 -15.23 6.69 -9.13
C TYR A 70 -15.32 7.37 -10.51
N LYS A 71 -14.70 6.77 -11.54
CA LYS A 71 -14.66 7.33 -12.91
C LYS A 71 -16.05 7.35 -13.57
N GLY A 72 -17.00 6.59 -13.03
CA GLY A 72 -18.34 6.45 -13.59
C GLY A 72 -18.34 5.57 -14.83
N ASN A 73 -19.34 4.69 -14.95
CA ASN A 73 -19.75 4.26 -16.28
C ASN A 73 -20.49 5.46 -16.89
N LYS A 74 -19.96 6.10 -17.94
CA LYS A 74 -20.71 7.10 -18.74
C LYS A 74 -21.89 6.40 -19.43
N LYS A 75 -22.92 6.02 -18.68
CA LYS A 75 -24.22 5.67 -19.24
C LYS A 75 -25.06 6.94 -19.29
N GLY A 76 -24.99 7.57 -20.47
CA GLY A 76 -26.05 8.38 -21.07
C GLY A 76 -26.59 9.56 -20.27
N ARG A 77 -26.35 10.76 -20.77
CA ARG A 77 -27.45 11.71 -20.91
C ARG A 77 -27.54 12.12 -22.38
#